data_AF-A0A194VSD2-F1
#
_entry.id   AF-A0A194VSD2-F1
#
_cell.length_a   1.000
_cell.length_b   1.000
_cell.length_c   1.000
_cell.angle_alpha   90.00
_cell.angle_beta   90.00
_cell.angle_gamma   90.00
#
_symmetry.space_group_name_H-M   'P 1'
#
loop_
_entity.id
_entity.type
_entity.pdbx_description
1 polymer ?
#
loop_
_entity_poly.entity_id
_entity_poly.type
_entity_poly.pdbx_seq_one_letter_code
_entity_poly.pdbx_strand_id
1 'polypeptide(L)'
;MHILLLGATGRTGIQVLTQALEHNHTITALTPSTPFAAVHPADSPPRMMADSLGNILSALKARQPDHKAKIVVLSALGAGESAQSTNCLLRLMFRYTNMRYTYEDHDAVEAELRDAAGDGVVDFVIVRPTRLVEGGEGVARVFDADEGGVVGMMETVSRGAVARFLVGAAEGSEWDGRAPIIVG
;
A
#
# COMPACT_ATOMS: atom_id res chain seq x y z
N MET A 1 0.72 -19.41 -2.99
CA MET A 1 2.08 -18.93 -2.63
C MET A 1 2.19 -18.71 -1.12
N HIS A 2 3.38 -18.37 -0.60
CA HIS A 2 3.54 -17.95 0.79
C HIS A 2 3.58 -16.41 0.86
N ILE A 3 2.62 -15.79 1.56
CA ILE A 3 2.53 -14.34 1.71
C ILE A 3 2.70 -13.96 3.18
N LEU A 4 3.60 -13.03 3.45
CA LEU A 4 3.65 -12.33 4.73
C LEU A 4 2.73 -11.10 4.63
N LEU A 5 1.71 -11.03 5.48
CA LEU A 5 0.74 -9.94 5.50
C LEU A 5 0.90 -9.09 6.78
N LEU A 6 1.27 -7.83 6.61
CA LEU A 6 1.25 -6.83 7.68
C LEU A 6 -0.08 -6.06 7.62
N GLY A 7 -0.65 -5.77 8.79
CA GLY A 7 -1.95 -5.07 8.87
C GLY A 7 -3.16 -5.96 8.57
N ALA A 8 -3.02 -7.28 8.75
CA ALA A 8 -4.08 -8.27 8.47
C ALA A 8 -5.39 -8.04 9.25
N THR A 9 -5.34 -7.34 10.38
CA THR A 9 -6.52 -7.02 11.22
C THR A 9 -7.22 -5.72 10.79
N GLY A 10 -6.64 -4.96 9.86
CA GLY A 10 -7.26 -3.76 9.32
C GLY A 10 -8.46 -4.09 8.41
N ARG A 11 -9.33 -3.10 8.19
CA ARG A 11 -10.54 -3.27 7.35
C ARG A 11 -10.23 -3.80 5.94
N THR A 12 -9.18 -3.30 5.30
CA THR A 12 -8.72 -3.81 4.00
C THR A 12 -7.89 -5.10 4.17
N GLY A 13 -7.09 -5.20 5.24
CA GLY A 13 -6.26 -6.37 5.51
C GLY A 13 -7.05 -7.66 5.68
N ILE A 14 -8.23 -7.60 6.31
CA ILE A 14 -9.13 -8.76 6.43
C ILE A 14 -9.61 -9.22 5.05
N GLN A 15 -9.95 -8.29 4.16
CA GLN A 15 -10.37 -8.62 2.78
C GLN A 15 -9.21 -9.29 2.00
N VAL A 16 -7.99 -8.76 2.12
CA VAL A 16 -6.79 -9.35 1.52
C VAL A 16 -6.54 -10.76 2.05
N LEU A 17 -6.64 -10.94 3.37
CA LEU A 17 -6.47 -12.25 4.02
C LEU A 17 -7.50 -13.25 3.49
N THR A 18 -8.78 -12.88 3.47
CA THR A 18 -9.86 -13.74 2.98
C THR A 18 -9.63 -14.17 1.54
N GLN A 19 -9.41 -13.22 0.64
CA GLN A 19 -9.25 -13.51 -0.79
C GLN A 19 -7.98 -14.31 -1.09
N ALA A 20 -6.87 -14.01 -0.41
CA ALA A 20 -5.64 -14.78 -0.59
C ALA A 20 -5.81 -16.25 -0.13
N LEU A 21 -6.58 -16.50 0.94
CA LEU A 21 -6.91 -17.86 1.37
C LEU A 21 -7.82 -18.58 0.35
N GLU A 22 -8.79 -17.87 -0.23
CA GLU A 22 -9.65 -18.41 -1.31
C GLU A 22 -8.84 -18.78 -2.56
N HIS A 23 -7.77 -18.04 -2.85
CA HIS A 23 -6.78 -18.35 -3.88
C HIS A 23 -5.77 -19.45 -3.46
N ASN A 24 -6.06 -20.19 -2.38
CA ASN A 24 -5.23 -21.29 -1.84
C ASN A 24 -3.79 -20.85 -1.52
N HIS A 25 -3.61 -19.61 -1.07
CA HIS A 25 -2.31 -19.15 -0.58
C HIS A 25 -2.14 -19.46 0.92
N THR A 26 -0.89 -19.64 1.32
CA THR A 26 -0.50 -19.77 2.73
C THR A 26 -0.11 -18.39 3.24
N ILE A 27 -0.77 -17.93 4.32
CA ILE A 27 -0.55 -16.59 4.87
C ILE A 27 0.12 -16.66 6.24
N THR A 28 1.20 -15.91 6.40
CA THR A 28 1.74 -15.53 7.71
C THR A 28 1.27 -14.11 8.01
N ALA A 29 0.37 -13.93 8.96
CA ALA A 29 -0.10 -12.60 9.36
C ALA A 29 0.74 -12.07 10.53
N LEU A 30 1.40 -10.92 10.33
CA LEU A 30 2.07 -10.21 11.41
C LEU A 30 1.12 -9.14 11.97
N THR A 31 0.72 -9.33 13.23
CA THR A 31 -0.23 -8.45 13.92
C THR A 31 0.32 -8.08 15.30
N PRO A 32 0.04 -6.87 15.81
CA PRO A 32 0.38 -6.53 17.17
C PRO A 32 -0.46 -7.35 18.15
N SER A 33 0.05 -7.54 19.37
CA SER A 33 -0.66 -8.26 20.45
C SER A 33 -1.98 -7.58 20.84
N THR A 34 -2.14 -6.29 20.53
CA THR A 34 -3.34 -5.47 20.76
C THR A 34 -3.80 -4.79 19.45
N PRO A 35 -4.45 -5.53 18.53
CA PRO A 35 -4.78 -5.04 17.19
C PRO A 35 -5.81 -3.90 17.13
N PHE A 36 -6.43 -3.56 18.25
CA PHE A 36 -7.41 -2.47 18.38
C PHE A 36 -6.97 -1.40 19.40
N ALA A 37 -5.68 -1.35 19.76
CA ALA A 37 -5.17 -0.32 20.65
C ALA A 37 -5.41 1.08 20.06
N ALA A 38 -5.71 2.04 20.93
CA ALA A 38 -5.79 3.43 20.52
C ALA A 38 -4.42 3.92 20.02
N VAL A 39 -4.44 4.72 18.96
CA VAL A 39 -3.25 5.38 18.43
C VAL A 39 -2.69 6.30 19.51
N HIS A 40 -1.47 6.00 19.98
CA HIS A 40 -0.74 6.81 20.94
C HIS A 40 0.61 7.20 20.32
N PRO A 41 1.14 8.42 20.53
CA PRO A 41 2.40 8.85 19.90
C PRO A 41 3.61 7.94 20.18
N ALA A 42 3.59 7.19 21.29
CA ALA A 42 4.62 6.18 21.60
C ALA A 42 4.42 4.86 20.83
N ASP A 43 3.19 4.54 20.42
CA ASP A 43 2.81 3.30 19.74
C ASP A 43 2.61 3.50 18.22
N SER A 44 2.55 4.75 17.76
CA SER A 44 2.37 5.14 16.36
C SER A 44 3.26 6.36 16.05
N PRO A 45 4.59 6.16 16.00
CA PRO A 45 5.52 7.23 15.69
C PRO A 45 5.28 7.79 14.28
N PRO A 46 5.73 9.03 13.98
CA PRO A 46 5.46 9.69 12.69
C PRO A 46 5.97 8.94 11.45
N ARG A 47 6.94 8.04 11.60
CA ARG A 47 7.51 7.22 10.52
C ARG A 47 7.21 5.73 10.69
N MET A 48 6.12 5.38 11.38
CA MET A 48 5.81 3.98 11.72
C MET A 48 5.80 3.06 10.50
N MET A 49 5.23 3.51 9.37
CA MET A 49 5.17 2.69 8.15
C MET A 49 6.54 2.57 7.50
N ALA A 50 7.27 3.68 7.37
CA ALA A 50 8.63 3.67 6.81
C ALA A 50 9.60 2.82 7.65
N ASP A 51 9.60 2.99 8.97
CA ASP A 51 10.45 2.20 9.87
C ASP A 51 10.10 0.70 9.82
N SER A 52 8.81 0.36 9.65
CA SER A 52 8.37 -1.02 9.44
C SER A 52 8.92 -1.59 8.12
N LEU A 53 8.88 -0.82 7.03
CA LEU A 53 9.50 -1.20 5.76
C LEU A 53 11.02 -1.36 5.91
N GLY A 54 11.70 -0.41 6.55
CA GLY A 54 13.14 -0.46 6.81
C GLY A 54 13.57 -1.72 7.56
N ASN A 55 12.76 -2.18 8.52
CA ASN A 55 12.98 -3.45 9.23
C ASN A 55 12.84 -4.67 8.30
N ILE A 56 11.83 -4.68 7.42
CA ILE A 56 11.64 -5.74 6.41
C ILE A 56 12.85 -5.78 5.47
N LEU A 57 13.25 -4.62 4.92
CA LEU A 57 14.38 -4.51 4.01
C LEU A 57 15.69 -4.96 4.68
N SER A 58 15.89 -4.59 5.95
CA SER A 58 17.06 -5.02 6.73
C SER A 58 17.07 -6.54 6.92
N ALA A 59 15.93 -7.14 7.23
CA ALA A 59 15.81 -8.59 7.36
C ALA A 59 16.05 -9.33 6.04
N LEU A 60 15.55 -8.79 4.92
CA LEU A 60 15.78 -9.33 3.57
C LEU A 60 17.28 -9.26 3.19
N LYS A 61 17.93 -8.12 3.43
CA LYS A 61 19.37 -7.94 3.19
C LYS A 61 20.21 -8.90 4.03
N ALA A 62 19.85 -9.11 5.30
CA ALA A 62 20.57 -10.04 6.18
C ALA A 62 20.38 -11.52 5.78
N ARG A 63 19.21 -11.89 5.29
CA ARG A 63 18.89 -13.27 4.91
C ARG A 63 19.39 -13.66 3.52
N GLN A 64 19.55 -12.69 2.61
CA GLN A 64 19.99 -12.90 1.22
C GLN A 64 19.23 -14.05 0.53
N PRO A 65 17.90 -13.93 0.37
CA PRO A 65 17.11 -15.00 -0.24
C PRO A 65 17.56 -15.29 -1.68
N ASP A 66 17.45 -16.56 -2.09
CA ASP A 66 17.81 -17.02 -3.45
C ASP A 66 17.00 -16.32 -4.56
N HIS A 67 15.84 -15.76 -4.20
CA HIS A 67 14.97 -15.02 -5.09
C HIS A 67 14.65 -13.65 -4.50
N LYS A 68 14.52 -12.66 -5.38
CA LYS A 68 14.12 -11.31 -5.03
C LYS A 68 12.74 -11.33 -4.38
N ALA A 69 12.62 -10.75 -3.20
CA ALA A 69 11.33 -10.64 -2.52
C ALA A 69 10.50 -9.55 -3.19
N LYS A 70 9.19 -9.78 -3.31
CA LYS A 70 8.24 -8.82 -3.85
C LYS A 70 7.42 -8.19 -2.74
N ILE A 71 7.35 -6.86 -2.71
CA ILE A 71 6.59 -6.09 -1.73
C ILE A 71 5.45 -5.36 -2.45
N VAL A 72 4.21 -5.71 -2.12
CA VAL A 72 3.00 -5.00 -2.58
C VAL A 72 2.52 -4.12 -1.44
N VAL A 73 2.56 -2.80 -1.62
CA VAL A 73 2.19 -1.83 -0.57
C VAL A 73 0.87 -1.16 -0.92
N LEU A 74 0.01 -1.02 0.10
CA LEU A 74 -1.18 -0.18 0.03
C LEU A 74 -0.80 1.24 0.48
N SER A 75 -0.63 2.14 -0.49
CA SER A 75 -0.40 3.57 -0.29
C SER A 75 -1.74 4.33 -0.34
N ALA A 76 -1.73 5.59 -0.74
CA ALA A 76 -2.90 6.43 -0.87
C ALA A 76 -2.79 7.36 -2.09
N LEU A 77 -3.93 7.67 -2.72
CA LEU A 77 -3.99 8.76 -3.70
C LEU A 77 -3.53 10.07 -3.04
N GLY A 78 -2.57 10.74 -3.68
CA GLY A 78 -1.93 11.96 -3.19
C GLY A 78 -0.54 11.73 -2.60
N ALA A 79 -0.12 10.49 -2.38
CA ALA A 79 1.24 10.14 -1.99
C ALA A 79 2.18 10.06 -3.21
N GLY A 80 3.44 10.43 -2.99
CA GLY A 80 4.49 10.46 -3.99
C GLY A 80 4.08 11.22 -5.25
N GLU A 81 4.36 10.62 -6.40
CA GLU A 81 4.05 11.20 -7.73
C GLU A 81 2.55 11.43 -7.94
N SER A 82 1.67 10.67 -7.26
CA SER A 82 0.22 10.82 -7.41
C SER A 82 -0.33 12.12 -6.82
N ALA A 83 0.49 12.90 -6.09
CA ALA A 83 0.15 14.25 -5.68
C ALA A 83 -0.27 15.11 -6.89
N GLN A 84 0.34 14.93 -8.07
CA GLN A 84 -0.01 15.66 -9.29
C GLN A 84 -1.41 15.30 -9.81
N SER A 85 -1.84 14.07 -9.59
CA SER A 85 -3.13 13.50 -10.00
C SER A 85 -4.28 13.86 -9.04
N THR A 86 -4.00 14.62 -7.98
CA THR A 86 -5.01 15.15 -7.05
C THR A 86 -5.41 16.58 -7.41
N ASN A 87 -6.69 16.91 -7.16
CA ASN A 87 -7.16 18.28 -7.29
C ASN A 87 -6.50 19.21 -6.25
N CYS A 88 -6.46 20.51 -6.56
CA CYS A 88 -5.78 21.52 -5.74
C CYS A 88 -6.30 21.56 -4.28
N LEU A 89 -7.61 21.35 -4.09
CA LEU A 89 -8.22 21.37 -2.77
C LEU A 89 -7.75 20.20 -1.90
N LEU A 90 -7.76 18.97 -2.42
CA LEU A 90 -7.26 17.78 -1.73
C LEU A 90 -5.77 17.92 -1.43
N ARG A 91 -4.98 18.43 -2.39
CA ARG A 91 -3.55 18.69 -2.19
C ARG A 91 -3.29 19.69 -1.06
N LEU A 92 -4.10 20.75 -0.97
CA LEU A 92 -4.05 21.71 0.13
C LEU A 92 -4.40 21.02 1.46
N MET A 93 -5.47 20.21 1.48
CA MET A 93 -5.88 19.48 2.68
C MET A 93 -4.79 18.53 3.18
N PHE A 94 -4.16 17.75 2.29
CA PHE A 94 -3.09 16.83 2.67
C PHE A 94 -1.87 17.58 3.21
N ARG A 95 -1.54 18.75 2.67
CA ARG A 95 -0.36 19.53 3.08
C ARG A 95 -0.55 20.32 4.39
N TYR A 96 -1.74 20.90 4.60
CA TYR A 96 -1.94 21.90 5.67
C TYR A 96 -2.77 21.41 6.86
N THR A 97 -3.27 20.18 6.84
CA THR A 97 -3.98 19.57 7.97
C THR A 97 -3.13 18.48 8.64
N ASN A 98 -3.65 17.87 9.71
CA ASN A 98 -3.00 16.73 10.36
C ASN A 98 -2.83 15.50 9.44
N MET A 99 -3.51 15.46 8.28
CA MET A 99 -3.26 14.41 7.28
C MET A 99 -1.82 14.44 6.75
N ARG A 100 -1.13 15.58 6.84
CA ARG A 100 0.27 15.71 6.39
C ARG A 100 1.18 14.64 6.97
N TYR A 101 0.98 14.27 8.24
CA TYR A 101 1.81 13.26 8.90
C TYR A 101 1.65 11.87 8.25
N THR A 102 0.42 11.50 7.90
CA THR A 102 0.15 10.23 7.22
C THR A 102 0.71 10.23 5.79
N TYR A 103 0.58 11.36 5.08
CA TYR A 103 1.12 11.48 3.72
C TYR A 103 2.65 11.55 3.71
N GLU A 104 3.28 12.24 4.66
CA GLU A 104 4.74 12.28 4.83
C GLU A 104 5.31 10.86 5.06
N ASP A 105 4.63 10.02 5.85
CA ASP A 105 5.05 8.63 6.07
C ASP A 105 4.80 7.74 4.83
N HIS A 106 3.67 7.90 4.12
CA HIS A 106 3.47 7.24 2.83
C HIS A 106 4.53 7.62 1.79
N ASP A 107 4.88 8.91 1.69
CA ASP A 107 5.92 9.41 0.80
C ASP A 107 7.28 8.78 1.13
N ALA A 108 7.60 8.64 2.42
CA ALA A 108 8.82 7.98 2.89
C ALA A 108 8.84 6.48 2.50
N VAL A 109 7.74 5.76 2.71
CA VAL A 109 7.60 4.36 2.29
C VAL A 109 7.83 4.20 0.78
N GLU A 110 7.20 5.04 -0.03
CA GLU A 110 7.35 4.96 -1.49
C GLU A 110 8.79 5.25 -1.94
N ALA A 111 9.45 6.25 -1.35
CA ALA A 111 10.83 6.60 -1.65
C ALA A 111 11.79 5.46 -1.28
N GLU A 112 11.70 4.95 -0.05
CA GLU A 112 12.58 3.87 0.42
C GLU A 112 12.38 2.57 -0.36
N LEU A 113 11.15 2.27 -0.76
CA LEU A 113 10.85 1.08 -1.55
C LEU A 113 11.45 1.18 -2.96
N ARG A 114 11.41 2.37 -3.57
CA ARG A 114 12.04 2.64 -4.87
C ARG A 114 13.56 2.58 -4.78
N ASP A 115 14.15 3.15 -3.74
CA ASP A 115 15.60 3.07 -3.51
C ASP A 115 16.04 1.61 -3.34
N ALA A 116 15.34 0.84 -2.51
CA ALA A 116 15.63 -0.58 -2.32
C ALA A 116 15.46 -1.41 -3.61
N ALA A 117 14.53 -1.03 -4.48
CA ALA A 117 14.35 -1.67 -5.77
C ALA A 117 15.46 -1.30 -6.76
N GLY A 118 15.91 -0.04 -6.77
CA GLY A 118 17.08 0.43 -7.54
C GLY A 118 18.38 -0.27 -7.13
N ASP A 119 18.52 -0.55 -5.84
CA ASP A 119 19.60 -1.37 -5.28
C ASP A 119 19.46 -2.88 -5.57
N GLY A 120 18.37 -3.30 -6.23
CA GLY A 120 18.12 -4.70 -6.57
C GLY A 120 17.71 -5.59 -5.38
N VAL A 121 17.30 -5.01 -4.25
CA VAL A 121 16.93 -5.75 -3.03
C VAL A 121 15.55 -6.39 -3.16
N VAL A 122 14.57 -5.65 -3.69
CA VAL A 122 13.16 -6.08 -3.80
C VAL A 122 12.51 -5.66 -5.11
N ASP A 123 11.52 -6.42 -5.54
CA ASP A 123 10.53 -5.95 -6.51
C ASP A 123 9.37 -5.31 -5.75
N PHE A 124 8.68 -4.36 -6.37
CA PHE A 124 7.59 -3.67 -5.70
C PHE A 124 6.38 -3.41 -6.57
N VAL A 125 5.24 -3.21 -5.92
CA VAL A 125 4.04 -2.59 -6.49
C VAL A 125 3.48 -1.62 -5.45
N ILE A 126 3.27 -0.35 -5.82
CA ILE A 126 2.72 0.67 -4.93
C ILE A 126 1.27 0.97 -5.34
N VAL A 127 0.31 0.46 -4.58
CA VAL A 127 -1.11 0.59 -4.91
C VAL A 127 -1.69 1.84 -4.25
N ARG A 128 -2.19 2.79 -5.06
CA ARG A 128 -2.71 4.09 -4.59
C ARG A 128 -4.22 4.20 -4.79
N PRO A 129 -5.04 3.68 -3.85
CA PRO A 129 -6.49 3.77 -3.97
C PRO A 129 -7.00 5.20 -3.76
N THR A 130 -8.14 5.49 -4.39
CA THR A 130 -9.04 6.58 -4.00
C THR A 130 -9.71 6.32 -2.65
N ARG A 131 -10.65 7.16 -2.24
CA ARG A 131 -11.31 7.05 -0.94
C ARG A 131 -11.95 5.67 -0.76
N LEU A 132 -11.50 4.94 0.26
CA LEU A 132 -11.97 3.60 0.56
C LEU A 132 -13.40 3.60 1.11
N VAL A 133 -14.25 2.78 0.51
CA VAL A 133 -15.61 2.47 0.99
C VAL A 133 -15.75 0.97 1.30
N GLU A 134 -16.73 0.60 2.11
CA GLU A 134 -17.09 -0.81 2.26
C GLU A 134 -17.77 -1.30 0.97
N GLY A 135 -17.46 -2.52 0.55
CA GLY A 135 -17.98 -3.11 -0.68
C GLY A 135 -17.20 -4.34 -1.13
N GLY A 136 -17.75 -5.08 -2.09
CA GLY A 136 -17.19 -6.35 -2.59
C GLY A 136 -16.11 -6.20 -3.65
N GLU A 137 -15.84 -7.28 -4.38
CA GLU A 137 -14.73 -7.44 -5.35
C GLU A 137 -15.01 -6.87 -6.75
N GLY A 138 -15.63 -5.69 -6.78
CA GLY A 138 -15.94 -4.99 -8.02
C GLY A 138 -14.72 -4.77 -8.92
N VAL A 139 -14.97 -4.47 -10.19
CA VAL A 139 -13.88 -4.13 -11.13
C VAL A 139 -13.44 -2.69 -10.87
N ALA A 140 -12.21 -2.52 -10.40
CA ALA A 140 -11.60 -1.21 -10.32
C ALA A 140 -10.92 -0.82 -11.64
N ARG A 141 -11.07 0.44 -12.02
CA ARG A 141 -10.28 1.10 -13.06
C ARG A 141 -8.91 1.42 -12.49
N VAL A 142 -7.88 1.23 -13.31
CA VAL A 142 -6.48 1.38 -12.93
C VAL A 142 -5.84 2.40 -13.87
N PHE A 143 -5.08 3.33 -13.30
CA PHE A 143 -4.40 4.39 -14.04
C PHE A 143 -2.96 4.50 -13.55
N ASP A 144 -1.99 4.66 -14.44
CA ASP A 144 -0.63 5.01 -14.03
C ASP A 144 -0.55 6.52 -13.76
N ALA A 145 0.11 6.94 -12.68
CA ALA A 145 0.21 8.36 -12.31
C ALA A 145 0.93 9.21 -13.39
N ASP A 146 1.73 8.55 -14.23
CA ASP A 146 2.53 9.13 -15.31
C ASP A 146 1.72 9.36 -16.59
N GLU A 147 0.56 8.72 -16.74
CA GLU A 147 -0.33 8.89 -17.91
C GLU A 147 -1.05 10.24 -17.90
N GLY A 148 -0.93 10.99 -16.80
CA GLY A 148 -1.59 12.28 -16.61
C GLY A 148 -3.08 12.15 -16.31
N GLY A 149 -3.65 13.22 -15.76
CA GLY A 149 -5.07 13.27 -15.39
C GLY A 149 -5.29 13.51 -13.90
N VAL A 150 -6.40 14.16 -13.59
CA VAL A 150 -6.81 14.47 -12.22
C VAL A 150 -7.96 13.54 -11.85
N VAL A 151 -7.79 12.79 -10.77
CA VAL A 151 -8.85 11.94 -10.25
C VAL A 151 -9.97 12.81 -9.65
N GLY A 152 -11.22 12.45 -9.95
CA GLY A 152 -12.39 13.18 -9.47
C GLY A 152 -12.44 13.25 -7.95
N MET A 153 -12.88 14.40 -7.40
CA MET A 153 -12.87 14.67 -5.96
C MET A 153 -13.66 13.64 -5.12
N MET A 154 -14.69 13.03 -5.70
CA MET A 154 -15.61 12.11 -5.03
C MET A 154 -15.43 10.66 -5.48
N GLU A 155 -14.36 10.36 -6.22
CA GLU A 155 -14.05 9.01 -6.64
C GLU A 155 -13.74 8.12 -5.43
N THR A 156 -14.28 6.91 -5.47
CA THR A 156 -14.15 5.93 -4.40
C THR A 156 -13.65 4.63 -4.94
N VAL A 157 -13.14 3.79 -4.06
CA VAL A 157 -12.94 2.38 -4.37
C VAL A 157 -13.36 1.50 -3.20
N SER A 158 -14.03 0.39 -3.50
CA SER A 158 -14.40 -0.59 -2.47
C SER A 158 -13.18 -1.35 -1.93
N ARG A 159 -13.18 -1.68 -0.63
CA ARG A 159 -12.10 -2.45 -0.01
C ARG A 159 -11.93 -3.85 -0.61
N GLY A 160 -13.01 -4.50 -1.00
CA GLY A 160 -12.96 -5.79 -1.69
C GLY A 160 -12.26 -5.69 -3.05
N ALA A 161 -12.53 -4.65 -3.84
CA ALA A 161 -11.84 -4.41 -5.12
C ALA A 161 -10.35 -4.10 -4.93
N VAL A 162 -10.00 -3.31 -3.91
CA VAL A 162 -8.60 -3.05 -3.55
C VAL A 162 -7.89 -4.34 -3.12
N ALA A 163 -8.53 -5.16 -2.29
CA ALA A 163 -7.97 -6.44 -1.88
C ALA A 163 -7.74 -7.36 -3.09
N ARG A 164 -8.68 -7.41 -4.03
CA ARG A 164 -8.57 -8.21 -5.24
C ARG A 164 -7.38 -7.79 -6.08
N PHE A 165 -7.19 -6.48 -6.21
CA PHE A 165 -6.03 -5.94 -6.90
C PHE A 165 -4.73 -6.25 -6.16
N LEU A 166 -4.67 -6.10 -4.84
CA LEU A 166 -3.46 -6.39 -4.05
C LEU A 166 -3.05 -7.87 -4.16
N VAL A 167 -4.00 -8.80 -4.10
CA VAL A 167 -3.75 -10.24 -4.29
C VAL A 167 -3.28 -10.52 -5.72
N GLY A 168 -4.00 -10.03 -6.74
CA GLY A 168 -3.60 -10.21 -8.13
C GLY A 168 -2.24 -9.59 -8.47
N ALA A 169 -1.93 -8.43 -7.88
CA ALA A 169 -0.63 -7.79 -7.99
C ALA A 169 0.48 -8.60 -7.30
N ALA A 170 0.19 -9.36 -6.25
CA ALA A 170 1.16 -10.27 -5.63
C ALA A 170 1.38 -11.54 -6.48
N GLU A 171 0.34 -12.02 -7.16
CA GLU A 171 0.38 -13.22 -8.00
C GLU A 171 1.07 -13.01 -9.35
N GLY A 172 0.76 -11.91 -10.04
CA GLY A 172 1.28 -11.59 -11.37
C GLY A 172 2.48 -10.65 -11.35
N SER A 173 3.08 -10.37 -12.51
CA SER A 173 4.22 -9.44 -12.66
C SER A 173 3.89 -8.18 -13.48
N GLU A 174 2.62 -8.01 -13.89
CA GLU A 174 2.17 -6.90 -14.75
C GLU A 174 2.51 -5.52 -14.15
N TRP A 175 2.41 -5.40 -12.83
CA TRP A 175 2.54 -4.14 -12.10
C TRP A 175 3.91 -3.95 -11.43
N ASP A 176 4.86 -4.85 -11.68
CA ASP A 176 6.18 -4.80 -11.04
C ASP A 176 6.91 -3.51 -11.41
N GLY A 177 7.43 -2.83 -10.38
CA GLY A 177 8.09 -1.54 -10.49
C GLY A 177 7.14 -0.35 -10.71
N ARG A 178 5.82 -0.56 -10.66
CA ARG A 178 4.81 0.48 -10.90
C ARG A 178 4.10 0.95 -9.64
N ALA A 179 3.42 2.09 -9.78
CA ALA A 179 2.67 2.71 -8.70
C ALA A 179 1.24 3.10 -9.12
N PRO A 180 0.39 2.11 -9.47
CA PRO A 180 -0.93 2.35 -10.05
C PRO A 180 -1.93 3.02 -9.08
N ILE A 181 -2.77 3.89 -9.64
CA ILE A 181 -3.92 4.50 -8.96
C ILE A 181 -5.16 3.66 -9.22
N ILE A 182 -5.92 3.36 -8.16
CA ILE A 182 -7.11 2.51 -8.24
C ILE A 182 -8.39 3.29 -7.92
N VAL A 183 -9.37 3.17 -8.81
CA VAL A 183 -10.65 3.87 -8.76
C VAL A 183 -11.80 2.92 -9.11
N GLY A 184 -12.86 2.82 -8.33
CA GLY A 184 -13.99 1.91 -8.64
C GLY A 184 -14.91 1.56 -7.47
#